data_AF-A0A7R9KMD5-F1
#
_entry.id   AF-A0A7R9KMD5-F1
#
_cell.length_a   1.000
_cell.length_b   1.000
_cell.length_c   1.000
_cell.angle_alpha   90.00
_cell.angle_beta   90.00
_cell.angle_gamma   90.00
#
_symmetry.space_group_name_H-M   'P 1'
#
loop_
_entity.id
_entity.type
_entity.pdbx_description
1 polymer ?
#
loop_
_entity_poly.entity_id
_entity_poly.type
_entity_poly.pdbx_seq_one_letter_code
_entity_poly.pdbx_strand_id
1 'polypeptide(L)'
;MTSYDRTLENYCMSDDWANVARILFSTTIMLTYPIECFVVREVLENAIWDGKPPETKSHHIMITVAIVATCFIFSTFTDCLGIVLELNGVLAAVPLAFILPALCYLKLESGRLLEWRKAPAFLLAVFGFAVAIIGTFLAMVRVIDGVTCSHGKEMDYCLAPHIQNKTTSILLSLMNTTTQTTLKP
;
A
#
# COMPACT_ATOMS: atom_id res chain seq x y z
N MET A 1 12.20 -11.23 -9.97
CA MET A 1 11.33 -11.79 -8.92
C MET A 1 10.11 -10.89 -8.85
N THR A 2 8.99 -11.29 -9.44
CA THR A 2 7.75 -10.48 -9.45
C THR A 2 7.13 -10.54 -8.06
N SER A 3 7.38 -9.52 -7.24
CA SER A 3 6.74 -9.38 -5.93
C SER A 3 5.26 -9.09 -6.14
N TYR A 4 4.42 -10.13 -6.06
CA TYR A 4 2.97 -10.00 -5.98
C TYR A 4 2.59 -9.44 -4.60
N ASP A 5 2.71 -8.13 -4.43
CA ASP A 5 2.53 -7.46 -3.13
C ASP A 5 1.05 -7.35 -2.69
N ARG A 6 0.15 -8.08 -3.36
CA ARG A 6 -1.28 -8.16 -3.04
C ARG A 6 -1.70 -9.62 -3.02
N THR A 7 -1.82 -10.20 -1.84
CA THR A 7 -2.32 -11.58 -1.64
C THR A 7 -3.66 -11.82 -2.34
N LEU A 8 -4.51 -10.79 -2.42
CA LEU A 8 -5.81 -10.84 -3.09
C LEU A 8 -5.73 -10.84 -4.63
N GLU A 9 -4.58 -10.51 -5.22
CA GLU A 9 -4.35 -10.56 -6.67
C GLU A 9 -4.13 -12.01 -7.15
N ASN A 10 -3.71 -12.89 -6.24
CA ASN A 10 -3.56 -14.32 -6.50
C ASN A 10 -4.91 -15.06 -6.61
N TYR A 11 -6.05 -14.37 -6.51
CA TYR A 11 -7.37 -15.01 -6.63
C TYR A 11 -8.06 -14.57 -7.92
N CYS A 12 -8.71 -15.52 -8.59
CA CYS A 12 -9.44 -15.26 -9.82
C CYS A 12 -10.63 -14.31 -9.58
N MET A 13 -11.02 -13.55 -10.60
CA MET A 13 -12.20 -12.66 -10.53
C MET A 13 -13.53 -13.42 -10.36
N SER A 14 -13.54 -14.72 -10.67
CA SER A 14 -14.71 -15.60 -10.52
C SER A 14 -14.93 -16.14 -9.10
N ASP A 15 -14.03 -15.88 -8.15
CA ASP A 15 -14.16 -16.38 -6.77
C ASP A 15 -14.95 -15.38 -5.90
N ASP A 16 -16.15 -15.80 -5.49
CA ASP A 16 -17.06 -14.99 -4.69
C ASP A 16 -16.47 -14.58 -3.34
N TRP A 17 -15.72 -15.47 -2.67
CA TRP A 17 -15.11 -15.17 -1.37
C TRP A 17 -13.97 -14.15 -1.50
N ALA A 18 -13.17 -14.28 -2.56
CA ALA A 18 -12.13 -13.31 -2.86
C ALA A 18 -12.73 -11.93 -3.20
N ASN A 19 -13.84 -11.89 -3.92
CA ASN A 19 -14.54 -10.65 -4.23
C ASN A 19 -15.15 -10.00 -2.98
N VAL A 20 -15.73 -10.77 -2.06
CA VAL A 20 -16.18 -10.26 -0.75
C VAL A 20 -15.01 -9.66 0.03
N ALA A 21 -13.85 -10.34 0.07
CA ALA A 21 -12.65 -9.82 0.73
C ALA A 21 -12.16 -8.50 0.11
N ARG A 22 -12.21 -8.36 -1.22
CA ARG A 22 -11.88 -7.11 -1.92
C ARG A 22 -12.82 -5.96 -1.54
N ILE A 23 -14.12 -6.22 -1.44
CA ILE A 23 -15.12 -5.22 -1.03
C ILE A 23 -14.88 -4.78 0.42
N LEU A 24 -14.63 -5.73 1.32
CA LEU A 24 -14.34 -5.44 2.73
C LEU A 24 -13.07 -4.60 2.87
N PHE A 25 -11.98 -5.00 2.19
CA PHE A 25 -10.72 -4.26 2.19
C PHE A 25 -10.90 -2.83 1.64
N SER A 26 -11.62 -2.67 0.53
CA SER A 26 -11.91 -1.35 -0.04
C SER A 26 -12.75 -0.48 0.91
N THR A 27 -13.72 -1.08 1.60
CA THR A 27 -14.57 -0.37 2.56
C THR A 27 -13.75 0.10 3.77
N THR A 28 -12.84 -0.74 4.26
CA THR A 28 -11.91 -0.34 5.33
C THR A 28 -11.05 0.84 4.91
N ILE A 29 -10.45 0.82 3.71
CA ILE A 29 -9.64 1.95 3.22
C ILE A 29 -10.49 3.22 3.11
N MET A 30 -11.72 3.12 2.59
CA MET A 30 -12.63 4.26 2.46
C MET A 30 -12.97 4.88 3.82
N LEU A 31 -13.08 4.07 4.88
CA LEU A 31 -13.34 4.54 6.23
C LEU A 31 -12.08 5.08 6.93
N THR A 32 -10.91 4.51 6.65
CA THR A 32 -9.65 4.95 7.24
C THR A 32 -9.20 6.31 6.67
N TYR A 33 -9.41 6.55 5.37
CA TYR A 33 -9.00 7.79 4.72
C TYR A 33 -9.48 9.09 5.40
N PRO A 34 -10.78 9.26 5.76
CA PRO A 34 -11.22 10.47 6.46
C PRO A 34 -10.63 10.60 7.86
N ILE A 35 -10.36 9.48 8.54
CA ILE A 35 -9.73 9.49 9.87
C ILE A 35 -8.28 9.99 9.74
N GLU A 36 -7.53 9.52 8.74
CA GLU A 36 -6.16 9.97 8.48
C GLU A 36 -6.09 11.44 8.09
N CYS A 37 -7.02 11.91 7.25
CA CYS A 37 -7.09 13.33 6.85
C CYS A 37 -7.27 14.27 8.04
N PHE A 38 -8.01 13.84 9.06
CA PHE A 38 -8.20 14.63 10.28
C PHE A 38 -6.89 14.82 11.05
N VAL A 39 -6.11 13.75 11.24
CA VAL A 39 -4.84 13.82 11.97
C VAL A 39 -3.80 14.63 11.20
N VAL A 40 -3.73 14.50 9.87
CA VAL A 40 -2.79 15.27 9.03
C VAL A 40 -3.11 16.76 9.09
N ARG A 41 -4.38 17.14 9.04
CA ARG A 41 -4.81 18.53 9.15
C ARG A 41 -4.35 19.14 10.48
N GLU A 42 -4.58 18.45 11.59
CA GLU A 42 -4.18 18.92 12.93
C GLU A 42 -2.66 19.08 13.05
N VAL A 43 -1.90 18.10 12.57
CA VAL A 43 -0.43 18.15 12.58
C VAL A 43 0.08 19.30 11.71
N LEU A 44 -0.50 19.53 10.53
CA LEU A 44 -0.10 20.59 9.62
C LEU A 44 -0.45 21.98 10.18
N GLU A 45 -1.62 22.14 10.78
CA GLU A 45 -2.03 23.39 11.44
C GLU A 45 -1.10 23.73 12.62
N ASN A 46 -0.73 22.74 13.45
CA ASN A 46 0.26 22.94 14.51
C ASN A 46 1.66 23.24 13.97
N ALA A 47 2.09 22.59 12.88
CA ALA A 47 3.42 22.79 12.32
C ALA A 47 3.62 24.18 11.68
N ILE A 48 2.57 24.76 11.08
CA ILE A 48 2.67 26.05 10.36
C ILE A 48 2.30 27.23 11.27
N TRP A 49 1.34 27.07 12.18
CA TRP A 49 0.79 28.16 12.99
C TRP A 49 1.10 28.08 14.50
N ASP A 50 1.93 27.13 14.94
CA ASP A 50 2.30 26.97 16.37
C ASP A 50 1.07 26.97 17.31
N GLY A 51 -0.04 26.37 16.84
CA GLY A 51 -1.31 26.28 17.58
C GLY A 51 -2.17 27.56 17.58
N LYS A 52 -1.92 28.54 16.71
CA LYS A 52 -2.76 29.75 16.56
C LYS A 52 -3.35 29.86 15.14
N PRO A 53 -4.28 28.99 14.75
CA PRO A 53 -4.90 29.07 13.44
C PRO A 53 -5.78 30.34 13.34
N PRO A 54 -5.81 31.02 12.19
CA PRO A 54 -6.84 32.02 11.92
C PRO A 54 -8.19 31.30 11.77
N GLU A 55 -9.11 31.57 12.70
CA GLU A 55 -10.50 31.06 12.79
C GLU A 55 -11.36 31.45 11.58
N THR A 56 -10.98 30.97 10.39
CA THR A 56 -11.65 31.27 9.13
C THR A 56 -12.01 29.95 8.46
N LYS A 57 -13.31 29.70 8.26
CA LYS A 57 -13.82 28.48 7.63
C LYS A 57 -13.19 28.19 6.27
N SER A 58 -12.82 29.23 5.51
CA SER A 58 -12.13 29.10 4.22
C SER A 58 -10.76 28.43 4.36
N HIS A 59 -10.02 28.70 5.43
CA HIS A 59 -8.67 28.19 5.63
C HIS A 59 -8.65 26.66 5.79
N HIS A 60 -9.54 26.14 6.62
CA HIS A 60 -9.67 24.69 6.84
C HIS A 60 -10.12 23.94 5.58
N ILE A 61 -11.00 24.55 4.78
CA ILE A 61 -11.43 24.00 3.48
C ILE A 61 -10.23 23.96 2.51
N MET A 62 -9.45 25.05 2.41
CA MET A 62 -8.28 25.08 1.53
C MET A 62 -7.24 24.02 1.91
N ILE A 63 -6.93 23.85 3.20
CA ILE A 63 -5.98 22.83 3.67
C ILE A 63 -6.48 21.43 3.30
N THR A 64 -7.74 21.13 3.58
CA THR A 64 -8.31 19.81 3.28
C THR A 64 -8.29 19.52 1.78
N VAL A 65 -8.64 20.50 0.95
CA VAL A 65 -8.56 20.37 -0.52
C VAL A 65 -7.12 20.17 -0.98
N ALA A 66 -6.14 20.88 -0.41
CA ALA A 66 -4.74 20.73 -0.74
C ALA A 66 -4.20 19.33 -0.39
N ILE A 67 -4.58 18.78 0.78
CA ILE A 67 -4.22 17.41 1.19
C ILE A 67 -4.79 16.39 0.20
N VAL A 68 -6.09 16.45 -0.08
CA VAL A 68 -6.77 15.51 -0.99
C VAL A 68 -6.21 15.62 -2.42
N ALA A 69 -5.95 16.83 -2.90
CA ALA A 69 -5.34 17.06 -4.21
C ALA A 69 -3.93 16.44 -4.29
N THR A 70 -3.13 16.59 -3.23
CA THR A 70 -1.79 16.00 -3.15
C THR A 70 -1.87 14.47 -3.16
N CYS A 71 -2.79 13.87 -2.38
CA CYS A 71 -3.04 12.43 -2.40
C CYS A 71 -3.46 11.94 -3.79
N PHE A 72 -4.32 12.66 -4.49
CA PHE A 72 -4.74 12.33 -5.84
C PHE A 72 -3.58 12.36 -6.85
N ILE A 73 -2.72 13.36 -6.74
CA ILE A 73 -1.50 13.48 -7.53
C ILE A 73 -0.58 12.27 -7.28
N PHE A 74 -0.31 11.94 -6.01
CA PHE A 74 0.51 10.77 -5.65
C PHE A 74 -0.08 9.45 -6.15
N SER A 75 -1.41 9.32 -6.11
CA SER A 75 -2.13 8.15 -6.65
C SER A 75 -1.98 8.02 -8.16
N THR A 76 -1.81 9.11 -8.89
CA THR A 76 -1.60 9.10 -10.35
C THR A 76 -0.14 8.82 -10.70
N PHE A 77 0.80 9.26 -9.85
CA PHE A 77 2.22 9.02 -10.08
C PHE A 77 2.67 7.61 -9.69
N THR A 78 1.92 6.90 -8.84
CA THR A 78 2.38 5.62 -8.30
C THR A 78 1.40 4.48 -8.55
N ASP A 79 1.73 3.63 -9.50
CA ASP A 79 0.93 2.43 -9.83
C ASP A 79 1.29 1.22 -8.94
N CYS A 80 2.42 1.30 -8.26
CA CYS A 80 3.02 0.21 -7.53
C CYS A 80 2.79 0.42 -6.02
N LEU A 81 1.76 -0.21 -5.45
CA LEU A 81 1.45 -0.03 -4.03
C LEU A 81 2.60 -0.53 -3.13
N GLY A 82 3.26 -1.62 -3.51
CA GLY A 82 4.34 -2.24 -2.75
C GLY A 82 5.52 -1.33 -2.43
N ILE A 83 6.02 -0.60 -3.43
CA ILE A 83 7.15 0.32 -3.22
C ILE A 83 6.77 1.51 -2.33
N VAL A 84 5.51 1.97 -2.39
CA VAL A 84 5.01 3.03 -1.51
C VAL A 84 4.93 2.54 -0.07
N LEU A 85 4.47 1.31 0.15
CA LEU A 85 4.44 0.72 1.49
C LEU A 85 5.86 0.52 2.04
N GLU A 86 6.80 0.03 1.22
CA GLU A 86 8.20 -0.12 1.62
C GLU A 86 8.81 1.23 2.02
N LEU A 87 8.61 2.26 1.19
CA LEU A 87 9.13 3.60 1.45
C LEU A 87 8.48 4.25 2.69
N ASN A 88 7.16 4.13 2.84
CA ASN A 88 6.43 4.64 4.00
C ASN A 88 6.86 3.93 5.29
N GLY A 89 7.09 2.62 5.24
CA GLY A 89 7.62 1.86 6.38
C GLY A 89 9.00 2.35 6.80
N VAL A 90 9.92 2.55 5.85
CA VAL A 90 11.28 3.00 6.18
C VAL A 90 11.32 4.47 6.62
N LEU A 91 10.58 5.36 5.96
CA LEU A 91 10.63 6.80 6.26
C LEU A 91 9.78 7.20 7.47
N ALA A 92 8.62 6.59 7.68
CA ALA A 92 7.74 6.94 8.79
C ALA A 92 7.91 6.00 9.99
N ALA A 93 7.85 4.68 9.77
CA ALA A 93 7.80 3.73 10.88
C ALA A 93 9.16 3.59 11.59
N VAL A 94 10.29 3.60 10.88
CA VAL A 94 11.62 3.43 11.50
C VAL A 94 11.97 4.60 12.43
N PRO A 95 11.86 5.89 12.04
CA PRO A 95 12.06 6.99 12.97
C PRO A 95 11.08 6.96 14.15
N LEU A 96 9.79 6.67 13.92
CA LEU A 96 8.81 6.60 14.99
C LEU A 96 9.08 5.44 15.97
N ALA A 97 9.56 4.29 15.50
CA ALA A 97 9.81 3.13 16.35
C ALA A 97 11.15 3.21 17.12
N PHE A 98 12.21 3.78 16.51
CA PHE A 98 13.54 3.78 17.11
C PHE A 98 13.95 5.15 17.68
N ILE A 99 13.65 6.25 16.98
CA ILE A 99 14.10 7.59 17.36
C ILE A 99 13.17 8.20 18.41
N LEU A 100 11.85 8.03 18.27
CA LEU A 100 10.88 8.58 19.23
C LEU A 100 11.10 8.08 20.68
N PRO A 101 11.19 6.77 20.97
CA PRO A 101 11.44 6.32 22.34
C PRO A 101 12.82 6.75 22.85
N ALA A 102 13.84 6.81 21.99
CA ALA A 102 15.16 7.30 22.37
C ALA A 102 15.15 8.79 22.74
N LEU A 103 14.44 9.62 21.97
CA LEU A 103 14.27 11.04 22.26
C LEU A 103 13.47 11.28 23.53
N CYS A 104 12.38 10.53 23.74
CA CYS A 104 11.61 10.60 24.99
C CYS A 104 12.48 10.26 26.19
N TYR A 105 13.27 9.16 26.12
CA TYR A 105 14.17 8.77 27.19
C TYR A 105 15.24 9.83 27.48
N LEU A 106 15.88 10.38 26.44
CA LEU A 106 16.91 11.41 26.58
C LEU A 106 16.36 12.75 27.09
N LYS A 107 15.11 13.10 26.76
CA LYS A 107 14.43 14.31 27.24
C LYS A 107 13.97 14.21 28.69
N LEU A 108 13.49 13.04 29.12
CA LEU A 108 13.07 12.82 30.51
C LEU A 108 14.26 12.69 31.47
N GLU A 109 15.39 12.13 31.02
CA GLU A 109 16.57 11.99 31.87
C GLU A 109 17.47 13.22 31.79
N SER A 110 17.31 14.14 32.74
CA SER A 110 18.16 15.32 32.92
C SER A 110 19.61 14.91 33.23
N GLY A 111 20.56 15.14 32.32
CA GLY A 111 21.98 14.81 32.54
C GLY A 111 22.83 14.88 31.25
N ARG A 112 24.15 14.67 31.37
CA ARG A 112 25.09 14.71 30.24
C ARG A 112 24.70 13.68 29.17
N LEU A 113 24.70 14.07 27.89
CA LEU A 113 24.21 13.23 26.79
C LEU A 113 25.05 11.95 26.57
N LEU A 114 26.29 11.93 27.05
CA LEU A 114 27.24 10.84 26.86
C LEU A 114 27.58 10.17 28.19
N GLU A 115 26.56 9.65 28.86
CA GLU A 115 26.72 8.82 30.05
C GLU A 115 26.48 7.35 29.68
N TRP A 116 27.30 6.43 30.22
CA TRP A 116 27.23 5.00 29.89
C TRP A 116 25.86 4.36 30.17
N ARG A 117 25.09 4.98 31.06
CA ARG A 117 23.71 4.58 31.37
C ARG A 117 22.71 4.91 30.23
N LYS A 118 23.04 5.89 29.38
CA LYS A 118 22.26 6.32 28.19
C LYS A 118 22.77 5.73 26.87
N ALA A 119 23.86 4.95 26.91
CA ALA A 119 24.41 4.24 25.77
C ALA A 119 23.37 3.39 25.00
N PRO A 120 22.45 2.62 25.63
CA PRO A 120 21.47 1.84 24.88
C PRO A 120 20.48 2.71 24.09
N ALA A 121 20.04 3.84 24.64
CA ALA A 121 19.15 4.77 23.94
C ALA A 121 19.85 5.44 22.75
N PHE A 122 21.10 5.83 22.93
CA PHE A 122 21.92 6.38 21.84
C PHE A 122 22.18 5.36 20.73
N LEU A 123 22.50 4.10 21.09
CA LEU A 123 22.68 3.02 20.15
C LEU A 123 21.41 2.74 19.34
N LEU A 124 20.24 2.75 19.99
CA LEU A 124 18.94 2.57 19.35
C LEU A 124 18.67 3.66 18.29
N ALA A 125 18.96 4.92 18.62
CA ALA A 125 18.79 6.04 17.71
C ALA A 125 19.74 5.95 16.50
N VAL A 126 21.03 5.65 16.74
CA VAL A 126 22.03 5.49 15.66
C VAL A 126 21.68 4.31 14.76
N PHE A 127 21.26 3.18 15.35
CA PHE A 127 20.83 2.00 14.60
C PHE A 127 19.59 2.32 13.75
N GLY A 128 18.56 2.96 14.32
CA GLY A 128 17.38 3.38 13.58
C GLY A 128 17.71 4.31 12.41
N PHE A 129 18.63 5.26 12.61
CA PHE A 129 19.09 6.15 11.54
C PHE A 129 19.84 5.40 10.43
N ALA A 130 20.72 4.46 10.79
CA ALA A 130 21.42 3.62 9.82
C ALA A 130 20.44 2.75 9.01
N VAL A 131 19.46 2.13 9.68
CA VAL A 131 18.41 1.33 9.02
C VAL A 131 17.56 2.18 8.08
N ALA A 132 17.22 3.41 8.47
CA ALA A 132 16.47 4.32 7.60
C ALA A 132 17.27 4.66 6.33
N ILE A 133 18.55 5.02 6.45
CA ILE A 133 19.40 5.33 5.28
C ILE A 133 19.55 4.12 4.36
N ILE A 134 19.92 2.96 4.93
CA ILE A 134 20.12 1.75 4.15
C ILE A 134 18.82 1.32 3.48
N GLY A 135 17.71 1.36 4.22
CA GLY A 135 16.38 1.01 3.69
C GLY A 135 15.93 1.94 2.57
N THR A 136 16.11 3.25 2.71
CA THR A 136 15.77 4.22 1.66
C THR A 136 16.66 4.03 0.43
N PHE A 137 17.95 3.76 0.62
CA PHE A 137 18.86 3.48 -0.49
C PHE A 137 18.44 2.22 -1.27
N LEU A 138 18.13 1.13 -0.56
CA LEU A 138 17.66 -0.11 -1.18
C LEU A 138 16.33 0.08 -1.91
N ALA A 139 15.39 0.81 -1.33
CA ALA A 139 14.12 1.14 -1.97
C ALA A 139 14.33 1.97 -3.25
N MET A 140 15.22 2.96 -3.22
CA MET A 140 15.56 3.77 -4.40
C MET A 140 16.19 2.95 -5.53
N VAL A 141 17.10 2.03 -5.22
CA VAL A 141 17.69 1.14 -6.24
C VAL A 141 16.59 0.30 -6.90
N ARG A 142 15.64 -0.22 -6.13
CA ARG A 142 14.50 -1.00 -6.67
C ARG A 142 13.59 -0.18 -7.56
N VAL A 143 13.39 1.11 -7.27
CA VAL A 143 12.63 2.02 -8.15
C VAL A 143 13.33 2.18 -9.49
N ILE A 144 14.65 2.38 -9.48
CA ILE A 144 15.46 2.61 -10.70
C ILE A 144 15.54 1.35 -11.56
N ASP A 145 15.61 0.18 -10.93
CA ASP A 145 15.62 -1.12 -11.63
C ASP A 145 14.29 -1.44 -12.34
N GLY A 146 13.29 -0.56 -12.24
CA GLY A 146 12.11 -0.59 -13.10
C GLY A 146 11.24 -1.81 -12.87
N VAL A 147 10.76 -1.99 -11.62
CA VAL A 147 9.77 -3.03 -11.32
C VAL A 147 8.57 -2.86 -12.24
N THR A 148 8.35 -3.83 -13.13
CA THR A 148 7.18 -3.86 -14.00
C THR A 148 5.95 -4.12 -13.15
N CYS A 149 5.15 -3.08 -12.90
CA CYS A 149 3.92 -3.23 -12.16
C CYS A 149 2.85 -3.84 -13.06
N SER A 150 2.51 -5.09 -12.76
CA SER A 150 1.57 -5.89 -13.55
C SER A 150 0.18 -5.29 -13.44
N HIS A 151 -0.23 -4.55 -14.47
CA HIS A 151 -1.55 -3.95 -14.54
C HIS A 151 -2.55 -5.00 -15.05
N GLY A 152 -3.42 -5.51 -14.16
CA GLY A 152 -4.59 -6.31 -14.54
C GLY A 152 -4.31 -7.64 -15.27
N LYS A 153 -3.12 -8.22 -15.13
CA LYS A 153 -2.85 -9.56 -15.67
C LYS A 153 -3.47 -10.61 -14.75
N GLU A 154 -4.57 -11.22 -15.20
CA GLU A 154 -5.12 -12.39 -14.52
C GLU A 154 -4.11 -13.54 -14.52
N MET A 155 -4.09 -14.30 -13.43
CA MET A 155 -3.18 -15.45 -13.27
C MET A 155 -3.53 -16.56 -14.27
N ASP A 156 -2.53 -17.21 -14.87
CA ASP A 156 -2.71 -18.14 -15.99
C ASP A 156 -3.66 -19.33 -15.66
N TYR A 157 -3.78 -19.71 -14.39
CA TYR A 157 -4.72 -20.76 -13.95
C TYR A 157 -6.19 -20.32 -13.91
N CYS A 158 -6.48 -19.01 -13.93
CA CYS A 158 -7.84 -18.48 -14.01
C CYS A 158 -8.46 -18.66 -15.41
N LEU A 159 -7.62 -18.78 -16.45
CA LEU A 159 -8.06 -19.03 -17.83
C LEU A 159 -8.24 -20.52 -18.16
N ALA A 160 -7.67 -21.43 -17.37
CA ALA A 160 -7.76 -22.88 -17.57
C ALA A 160 -9.21 -23.44 -17.61
N PRO A 161 -10.15 -23.06 -16.73
CA PRO A 161 -11.49 -23.65 -16.72
C PRO A 161 -12.33 -23.27 -17.95
N HIS A 162 -12.06 -22.12 -18.59
CA HIS A 162 -12.83 -21.68 -19.76
C HIS A 162 -12.45 -22.44 -21.05
N ILE A 163 -11.25 -23.02 -21.10
CA ILE A 163 -10.78 -23.84 -22.22
C ILE A 163 -11.41 -25.24 -22.18
N GLN A 164 -11.58 -25.85 -21.00
CA GLN A 164 -12.28 -27.14 -20.89
C GLN A 164 -13.74 -27.03 -21.34
N ASN A 165 -14.46 -25.98 -20.96
CA ASN A 165 -15.85 -25.77 -21.42
C ASN A 165 -15.93 -25.47 -22.93
N LYS A 166 -14.94 -24.79 -23.51
CA LYS A 166 -14.90 -24.53 -24.96
C LYS A 166 -14.58 -25.81 -25.75
N THR A 167 -13.63 -26.62 -25.30
CA THR A 167 -13.30 -27.90 -25.96
C THR A 167 -14.42 -28.92 -25.79
N THR A 168 -15.10 -28.96 -24.64
CA THR A 168 -16.24 -29.86 -24.41
C THR A 168 -17.47 -29.45 -25.21
N SER A 169 -17.75 -28.16 -25.36
CA SER A 169 -18.85 -27.66 -26.21
C SER A 169 -18.57 -27.84 -27.71
N ILE A 170 -17.31 -27.73 -28.16
CA ILE A 170 -16.92 -28.06 -29.54
C ILE A 170 -16.99 -29.57 -29.81
N LEU A 171 -16.60 -30.41 -28.85
CA LEU A 171 -16.76 -31.88 -28.96
C LEU A 171 -18.23 -32.29 -28.93
N LEU A 172 -19.07 -31.67 -28.09
CA LEU A 172 -20.52 -31.91 -28.07
C LEU A 172 -21.21 -31.45 -29.37
N SER A 173 -20.81 -30.31 -29.95
CA SER A 173 -21.38 -29.86 -31.23
C SER A 173 -20.94 -30.74 -32.41
N LEU A 174 -19.68 -31.21 -32.43
CA LEU A 174 -19.21 -32.18 -33.42
C LEU A 174 -19.93 -33.54 -33.28
N MET A 175 -20.12 -34.03 -32.05
CA MET A 175 -20.87 -35.28 -31.80
C MET A 175 -22.36 -35.16 -32.19
N ASN A 176 -22.99 -34.00 -32.00
CA ASN A 176 -24.38 -33.75 -32.37
C ASN A 176 -24.56 -33.52 -33.89
N THR A 177 -23.48 -33.29 -34.63
CA THR A 177 -23.52 -33.18 -36.10
C THR A 177 -23.42 -34.56 -36.77
N THR A 178 -22.73 -35.52 -36.14
CA THR A 178 -22.63 -36.91 -36.63
C THR A 178 -23.90 -37.76 -36.46
N THR A 179 -24.84 -37.37 -35.60
CA THR A 179 -26.09 -38.12 -35.38
C THR A 179 -27.22 -37.78 -36.37
N GLN A 180 -27.08 -36.75 -37.21
CA GLN A 180 -28.06 -36.42 -38.26
C GLN A 180 -27.80 -37.11 -39.62
N THR A 181 -26.64 -37.75 -39.83
CA THR A 181 -26.32 -38.39 -41.13
C THR A 181 -26.65 -39.88 -41.21
N THR A 182 -27.14 -40.53 -40.14
CA THR A 182 -27.40 -41.99 -40.13
C THR A 182 -28.86 -42.42 -39.95
N LEU A 183 -29.83 -41.51 -40.12
CA LEU A 183 -31.27 -41.85 -40.06
C LEU A 183 -32.06 -41.06 -41.12
N LYS A 184 -32.00 -41.53 -42.37
CA LYS A 184 -33.12 -41.41 -43.31
C LYS A 184 -33.06 -42.61 -44.27
N PRO A 185 -34.15 -43.41 -44.39
CA PRO A 185 -34.20 -44.56 -45.28
C PRO A 185 -34.04 -44.18 -46.75
#